data_AF-A0A2U8W2D8-F1
#
_entry.id   AF-A0A2U8W2D8-F1
#
_cell.length_a   1.000
_cell.length_b   1.000
_cell.length_c   1.000
_cell.angle_alpha   90.00
_cell.angle_beta   90.00
_cell.angle_gamma   90.00
#
_symmetry.space_group_name_H-M   'P 1'
#
loop_
_entity.id
_entity.type
_entity.pdbx_description
1 polymer ?
#
loop_
_entity_poly.entity_id
_entity_poly.type
_entity_poly.pdbx_seq_one_letter_code
_entity_poly.pdbx_strand_id
1 'polypeptide(L)'
;MLMLMPDTLTGKRDRALLALRFAGAFRRSELAALNVEDLQDGKDGLRVFVRRSKTDQEGRGIEKAIPHGKFIRPVALVREWLDAAGITEGPIFRPVLRSGNVRQAGRLTTQAIADVVKKHATAVGLDASTFGAHSLRAGYITTAAERGADLARIMDQSGHRDSRMVLGYIRRANAFKDHSGSGSCSR
;
A
#
# COMPACT_ATOMS: atom_id res chain seq x y z
N MET A 1 -6.80 -5.25 -10.64
CA MET A 1 -7.36 -4.87 -9.32
C MET A 1 -7.82 -3.42 -9.26
N LEU A 2 -6.95 -2.41 -9.34
CA LEU A 2 -7.35 -0.99 -9.19
C LEU A 2 -8.24 -0.46 -10.33
N MET A 3 -7.99 -0.88 -11.58
CA MET A 3 -8.76 -0.45 -12.77
C MET A 3 -10.18 -1.03 -12.86
N LEU A 4 -10.50 -2.05 -12.06
CA LEU A 4 -11.82 -2.72 -12.08
C LEU A 4 -12.80 -2.13 -11.06
N MET A 5 -12.36 -1.17 -10.25
CA MET A 5 -13.20 -0.60 -9.20
C MET A 5 -14.17 0.43 -9.80
N PRO A 6 -15.41 0.54 -9.29
CA PRO A 6 -16.40 1.48 -9.81
C PRO A 6 -16.05 2.93 -9.44
N ASP A 7 -16.47 3.90 -10.26
CA ASP A 7 -16.24 5.33 -9.98
C ASP A 7 -17.24 5.91 -8.98
N THR A 8 -17.26 5.32 -7.78
CA THR A 8 -18.05 5.76 -6.63
C THR A 8 -17.14 6.25 -5.53
N LEU A 9 -17.65 6.99 -4.53
CA LEU A 9 -16.85 7.41 -3.37
C LEU A 9 -16.17 6.22 -2.65
N THR A 10 -16.88 5.10 -2.50
CA THR A 10 -16.30 3.85 -1.96
C THR A 10 -15.18 3.33 -2.86
N GLY A 11 -15.36 3.33 -4.18
CA GLY A 11 -14.34 2.91 -5.13
C GLY A 11 -13.09 3.79 -5.10
N LYS A 12 -13.25 5.11 -5.11
CA LYS A 12 -12.15 6.08 -5.02
C LYS A 12 -11.34 5.89 -3.73
N ARG A 13 -12.03 5.77 -2.58
CA ARG A 13 -11.41 5.46 -1.29
C ARG A 13 -10.61 4.16 -1.33
N ASP A 14 -11.20 3.09 -1.84
CA ASP A 14 -10.57 1.77 -1.84
C ASP A 14 -9.36 1.74 -2.79
N ARG A 15 -9.45 2.39 -3.97
CA ARG A 15 -8.32 2.56 -4.90
C ARG A 15 -7.15 3.31 -4.22
N ALA A 16 -7.45 4.46 -3.61
CA ALA A 16 -6.46 5.26 -2.90
C ALA A 16 -5.79 4.47 -1.77
N LEU A 17 -6.59 3.77 -0.96
CA LEU A 17 -6.12 2.94 0.15
C LEU A 17 -5.17 1.85 -0.34
N LEU A 18 -5.55 1.11 -1.37
CA LEU A 18 -4.77 -0.01 -1.89
C LEU A 18 -3.49 0.46 -2.58
N ALA A 19 -3.56 1.54 -3.36
CA ALA A 19 -2.41 2.13 -4.03
C ALA A 19 -1.39 2.67 -3.02
N LEU A 20 -1.85 3.44 -2.02
CA LEU A 20 -0.99 3.98 -0.98
C LEU A 20 -0.35 2.86 -0.16
N ARG A 21 -1.16 1.87 0.26
CA ARG A 21 -0.68 0.70 0.99
C ARG A 21 0.46 -0.02 0.28
N PHE A 22 0.28 -0.27 -1.01
CA PHE A 22 1.27 -0.98 -1.81
C PHE A 22 2.53 -0.14 -2.02
N ALA A 23 2.39 1.10 -2.48
CA ALA A 23 3.53 1.97 -2.77
C ALA A 23 4.38 2.31 -1.53
N GLY A 24 3.75 2.46 -0.37
CA GLY A 24 4.42 2.74 0.91
C GLY A 24 4.69 1.53 1.79
N ALA A 25 4.33 0.33 1.34
CA ALA A 25 4.40 -0.89 2.15
C ALA A 25 3.78 -0.75 3.56
N PHE A 26 2.71 0.07 3.70
CA PHE A 26 2.13 0.42 5.01
C PHE A 26 1.44 -0.78 5.68
N ARG A 27 1.53 -0.83 7.02
CA ARG A 27 0.69 -1.72 7.83
C ARG A 27 -0.74 -1.20 7.85
N ARG A 28 -1.71 -2.09 8.12
CA ARG A 28 -3.13 -1.69 8.27
C ARG A 28 -3.33 -0.63 9.35
N SER A 29 -2.68 -0.80 10.49
CA SER A 29 -2.78 0.13 11.61
C SER A 29 -2.17 1.50 11.29
N GLU A 30 -1.10 1.53 10.50
CA GLU A 30 -0.48 2.78 10.03
C GLU A 30 -1.46 3.54 9.13
N LEU A 31 -2.05 2.87 8.12
CA LEU A 31 -3.06 3.49 7.24
C LEU A 31 -4.29 3.98 8.01
N ALA A 32 -4.77 3.21 8.98
CA ALA A 32 -5.91 3.62 9.81
C ALA A 32 -5.58 4.85 10.66
N ALA A 33 -4.31 5.04 11.03
CA ALA A 33 -3.85 6.14 11.85
C ALA A 33 -3.59 7.43 11.07
N LEU A 34 -3.29 7.35 9.76
CA LEU A 34 -2.90 8.50 8.95
C LEU A 34 -3.95 9.62 8.92
N ASN A 35 -3.47 10.84 9.07
CA ASN A 35 -4.21 12.06 8.85
C ASN A 35 -3.65 12.85 7.64
N VAL A 36 -4.41 13.84 7.18
CA VAL A 36 -3.96 14.77 6.13
C VAL A 36 -2.68 15.51 6.56
N GLU A 37 -2.55 15.85 7.84
CA GLU A 37 -1.35 16.54 8.37
C GLU A 37 -0.07 15.68 8.29
N ASP A 38 -0.22 14.35 8.17
CA ASP A 38 0.90 13.44 8.01
C ASP A 38 1.42 13.43 6.55
N LEU A 39 0.73 14.11 5.62
CA LEU A 39 1.06 14.16 4.20
C LEU A 39 1.78 15.45 3.84
N GLN A 40 2.95 15.34 3.22
CA GLN A 40 3.69 16.48 2.69
C GLN A 40 4.01 16.28 1.21
N ASP A 41 3.50 17.18 0.37
CA ASP A 41 3.82 17.17 -1.06
C ASP A 41 5.27 17.55 -1.31
N GLY A 42 5.87 16.89 -2.28
CA GLY A 42 7.17 17.20 -2.83
C GLY A 42 7.14 17.10 -4.35
N LYS A 43 8.20 17.61 -4.98
CA LYS A 43 8.34 17.60 -6.45
C LYS A 43 8.28 16.19 -7.05
N ASP A 44 8.85 15.21 -6.35
CA ASP A 44 9.00 13.83 -6.85
C ASP A 44 7.91 12.88 -6.32
N GLY A 45 7.04 13.34 -5.43
CA GLY A 45 5.99 12.53 -4.84
C GLY A 45 5.50 13.06 -3.49
N LEU A 46 4.94 12.15 -2.69
CA LEU A 46 4.34 12.42 -1.39
C LEU A 46 5.21 11.85 -0.28
N ARG A 47 5.63 12.67 0.68
CA ARG A 47 6.21 12.20 1.93
C ARG A 47 5.10 11.96 2.94
N VAL A 48 5.14 10.81 3.62
CA VAL A 48 4.14 10.42 4.60
C VAL A 48 4.80 10.13 5.93
N PHE A 49 4.44 10.90 6.95
CA PHE A 49 4.95 10.69 8.30
C PHE A 49 4.12 9.65 9.07
N VAL A 50 4.73 8.52 9.39
CA VAL A 50 4.10 7.47 10.19
C VAL A 50 4.44 7.71 11.66
N ARG A 51 3.53 8.35 12.38
CA ARG A 51 3.69 8.70 13.81
C ARG A 51 3.99 7.52 14.74
N ARG A 52 3.46 6.32 14.45
CA ARG A 52 3.69 5.13 15.25
C ARG A 52 3.64 3.87 14.38
N SER A 53 4.69 3.06 14.45
CA SER A 53 4.68 1.71 13.89
C SER A 53 4.80 0.67 15.01
N LYS A 54 4.31 -0.55 14.80
CA LYS A 54 4.46 -1.65 15.78
C LYS A 54 5.93 -1.95 16.10
N THR A 55 6.85 -1.61 15.20
CA THR A 55 8.30 -1.77 15.43
C THR A 55 8.94 -0.55 16.08
N ASP A 56 8.28 0.60 16.09
CA ASP A 56 8.79 1.83 16.67
C ASP A 56 8.45 1.92 18.16
N GLN A 57 9.24 1.21 18.97
CA GLN A 57 9.08 1.16 20.43
C GLN A 57 9.40 2.49 21.11
N GLU A 58 10.20 3.34 20.47
CA GLU A 58 10.61 4.66 20.99
C GLU A 58 9.72 5.81 20.49
N GLY A 59 8.78 5.54 19.57
CA GLY A 59 7.81 6.52 19.08
C GLY A 59 8.43 7.63 18.23
N ARG A 60 9.59 7.40 17.60
CA ARG A 60 10.27 8.41 16.78
C ARG A 60 9.52 8.73 15.47
N GLY A 61 8.62 7.83 15.06
CA GLY A 61 7.98 7.87 13.77
C GLY A 61 8.94 7.52 12.62
N ILE A 62 8.36 7.24 11.46
CA ILE A 62 9.12 6.92 10.23
C ILE A 62 8.53 7.71 9.08
N GLU A 63 9.37 8.42 8.33
CA GLU A 63 8.94 9.03 7.08
C GLU A 63 9.01 8.01 5.93
N LYS A 64 7.99 8.00 5.08
CA LYS A 64 7.93 7.15 3.89
C LYS A 64 7.75 7.99 2.65
N ALA A 65 8.66 7.83 1.69
CA ALA A 65 8.56 8.47 0.39
C ALA A 65 7.67 7.64 -0.55
N ILE A 66 6.65 8.26 -1.10
CA ILE A 66 5.69 7.68 -2.05
C ILE A 66 5.85 8.39 -3.39
N PRO A 67 6.58 7.82 -4.36
CA PRO A 67 6.77 8.47 -5.65
C PRO A 67 5.45 8.60 -6.40
N HIS A 68 5.31 9.62 -7.25
CA HIS A 68 4.10 9.80 -8.06
C HIS A 68 3.73 8.53 -8.83
N GLY A 69 4.72 7.82 -9.36
CA GLY A 69 4.57 6.54 -10.05
C GLY A 69 3.86 6.67 -11.41
N LYS A 70 4.35 5.98 -12.44
CA LYS A 70 3.76 6.08 -13.79
C LYS A 70 2.50 5.21 -13.97
N PHE A 71 2.49 4.01 -13.37
CA PHE A 71 1.42 3.02 -13.58
C PHE A 71 0.28 3.12 -12.55
N ILE A 72 0.60 2.98 -11.27
CA ILE A 72 -0.41 2.95 -10.19
C ILE A 72 -0.81 4.36 -9.73
N ARG A 73 0.00 5.39 -10.02
CA ARG A 73 -0.23 6.80 -9.67
C ARG A 73 -0.75 7.02 -8.23
N PRO A 74 -0.13 6.43 -7.18
CA PRO A 74 -0.67 6.42 -5.82
C PRO A 74 -0.98 7.81 -5.27
N VAL A 75 -0.14 8.81 -5.56
CA VAL A 75 -0.35 10.19 -5.09
C VAL A 75 -1.62 10.78 -5.71
N ALA A 76 -1.82 10.59 -7.02
CA ALA A 76 -3.01 11.09 -7.71
C ALA A 76 -4.29 10.43 -7.18
N LEU A 77 -4.26 9.13 -6.91
CA LEU A 77 -5.42 8.41 -6.35
C LEU A 77 -5.78 8.89 -4.94
N VAL A 78 -4.78 9.19 -4.10
CA VAL A 78 -5.02 9.77 -2.77
C VAL A 78 -5.64 11.15 -2.89
N ARG A 79 -5.16 12.00 -3.80
CA ARG A 79 -5.73 13.34 -4.05
C ARG A 79 -7.16 13.26 -4.55
N GLU A 80 -7.42 12.41 -5.55
CA GLU A 80 -8.77 12.17 -6.08
C GLU A 80 -9.77 11.76 -4.98
N TRP A 81 -9.33 10.92 -4.02
CA TRP A 81 -10.15 10.57 -2.87
C TRP A 81 -10.39 11.76 -1.94
N LEU A 82 -9.34 12.48 -1.55
CA LEU A 82 -9.45 13.63 -0.64
C LEU A 82 -10.38 14.70 -1.21
N ASP A 83 -10.22 15.02 -2.49
CA ASP A 83 -11.03 16.02 -3.21
C ASP A 83 -12.49 15.58 -3.31
N ALA A 84 -12.74 14.33 -3.74
CA ALA A 84 -14.10 13.81 -3.85
C ALA A 84 -14.81 13.68 -2.49
N ALA A 85 -14.05 13.43 -1.42
CA ALA A 85 -14.57 13.31 -0.06
C ALA A 85 -14.68 14.64 0.69
N GLY A 86 -14.12 15.73 0.16
CA GLY A 86 -14.04 17.03 0.83
C GLY A 86 -13.20 16.98 2.11
N ILE A 87 -12.14 16.17 2.15
CA ILE A 87 -11.30 15.98 3.34
C ILE A 87 -10.08 16.89 3.24
N THR A 88 -10.04 17.93 4.09
CA THR A 88 -8.92 18.88 4.17
C THR A 88 -8.05 18.68 5.42
N GLU A 89 -8.57 18.00 6.45
CA GLU A 89 -7.89 17.79 7.73
C GLU A 89 -8.30 16.45 8.37
N GLY A 90 -7.57 16.02 9.39
CA GLY A 90 -7.88 14.83 10.19
C GLY A 90 -7.73 13.53 9.39
N PRO A 91 -8.45 12.45 9.75
CA PRO A 91 -8.25 11.13 9.17
C PRO A 91 -8.50 11.10 7.66
N ILE A 92 -7.55 10.56 6.89
CA ILE A 92 -7.64 10.44 5.42
C ILE A 92 -8.72 9.43 5.05
N PHE A 93 -8.67 8.24 5.64
CA PHE A 93 -9.57 7.15 5.29
C PHE A 93 -10.78 7.12 6.23
N ARG A 94 -11.90 7.63 5.74
CA ARG A 94 -13.18 7.71 6.46
C ARG A 94 -14.20 6.70 5.91
N PRO A 95 -15.15 6.22 6.72
CA PRO A 95 -16.24 5.38 6.22
C PRO A 95 -17.12 6.13 5.22
N VAL A 96 -17.55 5.42 4.18
CA VAL A 96 -18.59 5.88 3.24
C VAL A 96 -19.89 5.20 3.66
N LEU A 97 -20.94 6.00 3.87
CA LEU A 97 -22.25 5.55 4.30
C LEU A 97 -23.01 4.91 3.12
N ARG A 98 -24.05 4.12 3.41
CA ARG A 98 -24.91 3.52 2.38
C ARG A 98 -25.60 4.55 1.49
N SER A 99 -25.83 5.76 2.01
CA SER A 99 -26.36 6.90 1.26
C SER A 99 -25.38 7.47 0.23
N GLY A 100 -24.14 6.97 0.17
CA GLY A 100 -23.09 7.48 -0.71
C GLY A 100 -22.23 8.58 -0.08
N ASN A 101 -22.66 9.18 1.03
CA ASN A 101 -21.93 10.28 1.67
C ASN A 101 -20.76 9.79 2.53
N VAL A 102 -19.71 10.62 2.64
CA VAL A 102 -18.58 10.36 3.53
C VAL A 102 -18.92 10.79 4.95
N ARG A 103 -18.62 9.93 5.93
CA ARG A 103 -18.78 10.30 7.34
C ARG A 103 -17.69 11.30 7.72
N GLN A 104 -18.07 12.52 8.08
CA GLN A 104 -17.13 13.60 8.38
C GLN A 104 -16.30 13.31 9.63
N ALA A 105 -16.89 12.68 10.65
CA ALA A 105 -16.20 12.28 11.87
C ALA A 105 -15.77 10.80 11.83
N GLY A 106 -14.54 10.55 12.30
CA GLY A 106 -14.03 9.21 12.55
C GLY A 106 -13.22 8.60 11.41
N ARG A 107 -12.47 7.55 11.75
CA ARG A 107 -11.54 6.85 10.86
C ARG A 107 -12.02 5.44 10.52
N LEU A 108 -11.57 4.89 9.41
CA LEU A 108 -11.70 3.46 9.14
C LEU A 108 -10.95 2.66 10.21
N THR A 109 -11.54 1.55 10.62
CA THR A 109 -10.89 0.62 11.55
C THR A 109 -9.88 -0.24 10.80
N THR A 110 -8.88 -0.75 11.52
CA THR A 110 -7.91 -1.73 10.98
C THR A 110 -8.61 -2.94 10.34
N GLN A 111 -9.75 -3.36 10.91
CA GLN A 111 -10.55 -4.46 10.37
C GLN A 111 -11.22 -4.07 9.05
N ALA A 112 -11.86 -2.91 8.96
CA ALA A 112 -12.48 -2.44 7.71
C ALA A 112 -11.46 -2.33 6.57
N ILE A 113 -10.23 -1.90 6.87
CA ILE A 113 -9.12 -1.90 5.90
C ILE A 113 -8.79 -3.33 5.45
N ALA A 114 -8.78 -4.30 6.35
CA ALA A 114 -8.55 -5.70 6.01
C ALA A 114 -9.65 -6.24 5.09
N ASP A 115 -10.90 -5.90 5.38
CA ASP A 115 -12.07 -6.34 4.60
C ASP A 115 -12.05 -5.76 3.19
N VAL A 116 -11.63 -4.49 3.03
CA VAL A 116 -11.41 -3.87 1.71
C VAL A 116 -10.35 -4.63 0.91
N VAL A 117 -9.20 -4.93 1.52
CA VAL A 117 -8.14 -5.71 0.84
C VAL A 117 -8.66 -7.08 0.43
N LYS A 118 -9.36 -7.78 1.34
CA LYS A 118 -9.91 -9.11 1.08
C LYS A 118 -10.93 -9.09 -0.07
N LYS A 119 -11.89 -8.18 -0.01
CA LYS A 119 -12.94 -7.99 -1.03
C LYS A 119 -12.34 -7.87 -2.43
N HIS A 120 -11.35 -6.98 -2.59
CA HIS A 120 -10.78 -6.69 -3.90
C HIS A 120 -9.77 -7.75 -4.35
N ALA A 121 -9.11 -8.46 -3.44
CA ALA A 121 -8.31 -9.64 -3.80
C ALA A 121 -9.20 -10.75 -4.37
N THR A 122 -10.30 -11.08 -3.68
CA THR A 122 -11.26 -12.10 -4.15
C THR A 122 -11.87 -11.72 -5.50
N ALA A 123 -12.20 -10.44 -5.71
CA ALA A 123 -12.78 -9.97 -6.97
C ALA A 123 -11.87 -10.15 -8.20
N VAL A 124 -10.56 -10.31 -8.01
CA VAL A 124 -9.60 -10.59 -9.09
C VAL A 124 -9.11 -12.04 -9.10
N GLY A 125 -9.82 -12.94 -8.41
CA GLY A 125 -9.49 -14.36 -8.36
C GLY A 125 -8.26 -14.70 -7.51
N LEU A 126 -7.76 -13.76 -6.70
CA LEU A 126 -6.68 -14.04 -5.76
C LEU A 126 -7.26 -14.68 -4.50
N ASP A 127 -6.57 -15.70 -4.00
CA ASP A 127 -6.95 -16.34 -2.74
C ASP A 127 -6.83 -15.36 -1.57
N ALA A 128 -7.97 -14.97 -1.04
CA ALA A 128 -8.11 -14.05 0.07
C ALA A 128 -7.49 -14.55 1.38
N SER A 129 -7.33 -15.87 1.56
CA SER A 129 -6.68 -16.43 2.75
C SER A 129 -5.16 -16.20 2.71
N THR A 130 -4.58 -16.20 1.52
CA THR A 130 -3.17 -15.87 1.26
C THR A 130 -2.94 -14.35 1.14
N PHE A 131 -3.92 -13.59 0.62
CA PHE A 131 -3.81 -12.17 0.31
C PHE A 131 -4.16 -11.18 1.46
N GLY A 132 -3.92 -11.57 2.71
CA GLY A 132 -4.09 -10.69 3.87
C GLY A 132 -3.15 -9.47 3.89
N ALA A 133 -3.18 -8.67 4.96
CA ALA A 133 -2.36 -7.47 5.13
C ALA A 133 -0.85 -7.65 4.87
N HIS A 134 -0.32 -8.85 5.10
CA HIS A 134 1.08 -9.20 4.83
C HIS A 134 1.36 -9.40 3.34
N SER A 135 0.37 -9.76 2.53
CA SER A 135 0.53 -10.05 1.10
C SER A 135 0.84 -8.81 0.27
N LEU A 136 0.24 -7.65 0.55
CA LEU A 136 0.55 -6.42 -0.20
C LEU A 136 1.93 -5.87 0.15
N ARG A 137 2.34 -6.05 1.41
CA ARG A 137 3.68 -5.68 1.87
C ARG A 137 4.74 -6.66 1.35
N ALA A 138 4.43 -7.95 1.34
CA ALA A 138 5.24 -8.99 0.71
C ALA A 138 5.33 -8.76 -0.81
N GLY A 139 4.21 -8.44 -1.46
CA GLY A 139 4.12 -8.12 -2.88
C GLY A 139 4.94 -6.90 -3.25
N TYR A 140 4.95 -5.85 -2.40
CA TYR A 140 5.89 -4.74 -2.54
C TYR A 140 7.35 -5.24 -2.51
N ILE A 141 7.73 -6.04 -1.51
CA ILE A 141 9.10 -6.56 -1.38
C ILE A 141 9.50 -7.39 -2.60
N THR A 142 8.65 -8.34 -3.01
CA THR A 142 8.83 -9.16 -4.20
C THR A 142 9.00 -8.30 -5.45
N THR A 143 8.10 -7.33 -5.68
CA THR A 143 8.17 -6.44 -6.86
C THR A 143 9.42 -5.56 -6.84
N ALA A 144 9.80 -5.04 -5.66
CA ALA A 144 10.99 -4.21 -5.52
C ALA A 144 12.26 -5.02 -5.81
N ALA A 145 12.32 -6.26 -5.31
CA ALA A 145 13.41 -7.19 -5.58
C ALA A 145 13.49 -7.58 -7.06
N GLU A 146 12.35 -7.86 -7.69
CA GLU A 146 12.27 -8.15 -9.13
C GLU A 146 12.75 -6.98 -9.98
N ARG A 147 12.65 -5.75 -9.48
CA ARG A 147 13.14 -4.52 -10.12
C ARG A 147 14.59 -4.18 -9.74
N GLY A 148 15.27 -5.05 -9.00
CA GLY A 148 16.67 -4.86 -8.61
C GLY A 148 16.88 -3.79 -7.54
N ALA A 149 15.86 -3.46 -6.74
CA ALA A 149 16.05 -2.55 -5.62
C ALA A 149 16.97 -3.16 -4.56
N ASP A 150 17.87 -2.33 -4.02
CA ASP A 150 18.80 -2.73 -2.98
C ASP A 150 18.08 -3.15 -1.67
N LEU A 151 18.62 -4.16 -0.98
CA LEU A 151 18.04 -4.71 0.24
C LEU A 151 17.82 -3.65 1.32
N ALA A 152 18.77 -2.72 1.51
CA ALA A 152 18.63 -1.66 2.51
C ALA A 152 17.45 -0.74 2.19
N ARG A 153 17.25 -0.38 0.91
CA ARG A 153 16.11 0.45 0.48
C ARG A 153 14.77 -0.28 0.66
N ILE A 154 14.73 -1.58 0.36
CA ILE A 154 13.53 -2.40 0.60
C ILE A 154 13.21 -2.49 2.09
N MET A 155 14.24 -2.67 2.93
CA MET A 155 14.10 -2.73 4.38
C MET A 155 13.66 -1.40 4.98
N ASP A 156 14.18 -0.28 4.49
CA ASP A 156 13.80 1.07 4.92
C ASP A 156 12.32 1.37 4.59
N GLN A 157 11.94 1.26 3.31
CA GLN A 157 10.56 1.54 2.88
C GLN A 157 9.55 0.60 3.54
N SER A 158 9.88 -0.69 3.65
CA SER A 158 9.01 -1.61 4.37
C SER A 158 9.07 -1.31 5.88
N GLY A 159 10.21 -1.10 6.50
CA GLY A 159 10.37 -1.08 7.95
C GLY A 159 10.46 -2.49 8.55
N HIS A 160 11.08 -3.42 7.82
CA HIS A 160 11.53 -4.70 8.39
C HIS A 160 12.87 -4.50 9.07
N ARG A 161 13.00 -4.97 10.32
CA ARG A 161 14.26 -4.90 11.08
C ARG A 161 15.14 -6.13 10.85
N ASP A 162 14.55 -7.27 10.53
CA ASP A 162 15.27 -8.52 10.25
C ASP A 162 15.38 -8.74 8.74
N SER A 163 16.62 -8.72 8.23
CA SER A 163 16.93 -8.93 6.81
C SER A 163 16.57 -10.34 6.34
N ARG A 164 16.61 -11.35 7.22
CA ARG A 164 16.30 -12.76 6.87
C ARG A 164 14.87 -12.93 6.37
N MET A 165 13.93 -12.17 6.94
CA MET A 165 12.53 -12.16 6.52
C MET A 165 12.39 -11.60 5.10
N VAL A 166 13.10 -10.51 4.80
CA VAL A 166 13.10 -9.89 3.46
C VAL A 166 13.75 -10.81 2.44
N LEU A 167 14.91 -11.40 2.76
CA LEU A 167 15.60 -12.37 1.92
C LEU A 167 14.73 -13.61 1.60
N GLY A 168 13.83 -14.02 2.50
CA GLY A 168 12.86 -15.08 2.23
C GLY A 168 11.82 -14.72 1.15
N TYR A 169 11.45 -13.45 1.03
CA TYR A 169 10.59 -12.97 -0.07
C TYR A 169 11.38 -12.81 -1.37
N ILE A 170 12.60 -12.26 -1.30
CA ILE A 170 13.48 -12.09 -2.46
C ILE A 170 13.82 -13.45 -3.10
N ARG A 171 14.20 -14.45 -2.29
CA ARG A 171 14.48 -15.81 -2.79
C ARG A 171 13.29 -16.42 -3.53
N ARG A 172 12.08 -16.25 -3.00
CA ARG A 172 10.85 -16.73 -3.68
C ARG A 172 10.56 -15.98 -4.97
N ALA A 173 10.84 -14.66 -5.01
CA ALA A 173 10.69 -13.85 -6.23
C ALA A 173 11.65 -14.29 -7.33
N ASN A 174 12.92 -14.55 -6.97
CA ASN A 174 13.96 -14.93 -7.91
C ASN A 174 13.92 -16.41 -8.30
N ALA A 175 13.23 -17.28 -7.55
CA ALA A 175 13.10 -18.69 -7.86
C ALA A 175 12.57 -18.99 -9.28
N PHE A 176 11.79 -18.07 -9.86
CA PHE A 176 11.31 -18.16 -11.24
C PHE A 176 12.20 -17.47 -12.28
N LYS A 177 13.10 -16.57 -11.86
CA LYS A 177 14.09 -15.92 -12.74
C LYS A 177 15.34 -16.79 -12.94
N ASP A 178 15.68 -17.61 -11.95
CA ASP A 178 16.85 -18.50 -11.98
C ASP A 178 16.50 -19.92 -12.45
N HIS A 179 15.40 -20.11 -13.21
CA HIS A 179 15.14 -21.40 -13.85
C HIS A 179 16.06 -21.56 -15.07
N SER A 180 16.95 -22.55 -15.00
CA SER A 180 17.87 -23.02 -16.04
C SER A 180 17.20 -23.63 -17.28
N GLY A 181 15.93 -23.28 -17.56
CA GLY A 181 15.18 -23.70 -18.75
C GLY A 181 15.04 -22.64 -19.85
N SER A 182 15.62 -21.43 -19.69
CA SER A 182 15.57 -20.37 -20.71
C SER A 182 16.81 -20.36 -21.62
N GLY A 183 17.21 -21.53 -22.08
CA GLY A 183 18.36 -21.70 -22.98
C GLY A 183 18.26 -22.95 -23.83
N SER A 184 17.36 -22.95 -24.83
CA SER A 184 17.60 -23.49 -26.19
C SER A 184 16.27 -23.68 -26.92
N CYS A 185 15.94 -22.74 -27.80
CA CYS A 185 15.28 -23.09 -29.05
C CYS A 185 15.85 -22.14 -30.12
N SER A 186 17.08 -22.45 -30.53
CA SER A 186 17.63 -21.97 -31.80
C SER A 186 16.91 -22.70 -32.92
N ARG A 187 16.24 -21.91 -33.78
CA ARG A 187 15.68 -22.16 -35.12
C ARG A 187 15.52 -23.61 -35.59
#